data_AF-A0A955LVG7-F1
#
_entry.id   AF-A0A955LVG7-F1
#
_cell.length_a   1.000
_cell.length_b   1.000
_cell.length_c   1.000
_cell.angle_alpha   90.00
_cell.angle_beta   90.00
_cell.angle_gamma   90.00
#
_symmetry.space_group_name_H-M   'P 1'
#
loop_
_entity.id
_entity.type
_entity.pdbx_description
1 polymer ?
#
loop_
_entity_poly.entity_id
_entity_poly.type
_entity_poly.pdbx_seq_one_letter_code
_entity_poly.pdbx_strand_id
1 'polypeptide(L)'
;EQDYTPTCAFMMYSYFLLDTVERKQLIDANNDLIKRSDQLWVFGEVSTGVCEEIKLAKLLNQPIRYFSIEPCINGIKEITPEKVEFEDDVDWDTNNLTD
;
A
#
# COMPACT_ATOMS: atom_id res chain seq x y z
N GLU A 1 0.55 21.69 -3.56
CA GLU A 1 -0.29 20.67 -2.89
C GLU A 1 -1.34 20.18 -3.86
N GLN A 2 -1.79 18.92 -3.75
CA GLN A 2 -2.77 18.32 -4.67
C GLN A 2 -4.15 18.09 -4.01
N ASP A 3 -4.51 18.84 -2.97
CA ASP A 3 -5.79 18.73 -2.23
C ASP A 3 -6.10 17.34 -1.64
N TYR A 4 -5.07 16.49 -1.46
CA TYR A 4 -5.18 15.20 -0.76
C TYR A 4 -4.60 15.28 0.65
N THR A 5 -5.20 14.54 1.58
CA THR A 5 -4.66 14.33 2.94
C THR A 5 -4.10 12.90 3.02
N PRO A 6 -2.77 12.70 2.99
CA PRO A 6 -2.20 11.35 3.01
C PRO A 6 -2.30 10.73 4.41
N THR A 7 -2.88 9.54 4.47
CA THR A 7 -2.97 8.72 5.69
C THR A 7 -1.94 7.60 5.66
N CYS A 8 -0.66 7.93 5.86
CA CYS A 8 0.42 6.94 5.84
C CYS A 8 0.50 6.17 7.17
N ALA A 9 0.15 4.88 7.16
CA ALA A 9 0.17 4.00 8.33
C ALA A 9 1.53 3.99 9.07
N PHE A 10 2.64 3.92 8.32
CA PHE A 10 3.99 3.95 8.89
C PHE A 10 4.27 5.23 9.68
N MET A 11 3.77 6.38 9.21
CA MET A 11 3.95 7.66 9.87
C MET A 11 3.05 7.81 11.11
N MET A 12 1.91 7.12 11.15
CA MET A 12 0.96 7.22 12.27
C MET A 12 1.38 6.42 13.50
N TYR A 13 2.07 5.30 13.30
CA TYR A 13 2.21 4.27 14.34
C TYR A 13 3.63 4.06 14.85
N SER A 14 4.60 4.87 14.41
CA SER A 14 6.03 4.52 14.55
C SER A 14 6.29 3.11 13.97
N TYR A 15 7.50 2.60 14.06
CA TYR A 15 7.78 1.24 13.60
C TYR A 15 7.04 0.23 14.50
N PHE A 16 5.94 -0.34 14.00
CA PHE A 16 5.07 -1.32 14.66
C PHE A 16 4.59 -0.95 16.08
N LEU A 17 4.34 0.34 16.36
CA LEU A 17 4.06 0.83 17.72
C LEU A 17 5.09 0.32 18.75
N LEU A 18 6.36 0.22 18.33
CA LEU A 18 7.47 -0.26 19.15
C LEU A 18 7.23 -1.66 19.74
N ASP A 19 6.52 -2.52 18.99
CA ASP A 19 6.13 -3.87 19.41
C ASP A 19 5.33 -3.92 20.72
N THR A 20 4.67 -2.82 21.09
CA THR A 20 3.84 -2.73 22.30
C THR A 20 2.43 -3.27 22.13
N VAL A 21 2.03 -3.58 20.89
CA VAL A 21 0.72 -4.13 20.55
C VAL A 21 0.87 -5.37 19.68
N GLU A 22 -0.14 -6.23 19.73
CA GLU A 22 -0.23 -7.41 18.88
C GLU A 22 -0.27 -7.02 17.40
N ARG A 23 0.48 -7.73 16.55
CA ARG A 23 0.52 -7.44 15.10
C ARG A 23 -0.86 -7.41 14.45
N LYS A 24 -1.77 -8.27 14.93
CA LYS A 24 -3.15 -8.29 14.45
C LYS A 24 -3.86 -6.93 14.64
N GLN A 25 -3.65 -6.27 15.77
CA GLN A 25 -4.29 -4.98 16.05
C GLN A 25 -3.78 -3.88 15.11
N LEU A 26 -2.50 -3.92 14.76
CA LEU A 26 -1.92 -2.99 13.79
C LEU A 26 -2.48 -3.23 12.38
N ILE A 27 -2.58 -4.49 11.95
CA ILE A 27 -3.20 -4.85 10.66
C ILE A 27 -4.65 -4.38 10.62
N ASP A 28 -5.42 -4.63 11.68
CA ASP A 28 -6.82 -4.20 11.78
C ASP A 28 -6.93 -2.66 11.72
N ALA A 29 -6.00 -1.92 12.35
CA ALA A 29 -5.93 -0.46 12.29
C ALA A 29 -5.59 0.07 10.89
N ASN A 30 -4.60 -0.52 10.20
CA ASN A 30 -4.26 -0.17 8.82
C ASN A 30 -5.45 -0.42 7.87
N ASN A 31 -6.11 -1.56 8.01
CA ASN A 31 -7.30 -1.89 7.23
C ASN A 31 -8.42 -0.87 7.43
N ASP A 32 -8.59 -0.36 8.64
CA ASP A 32 -9.58 0.69 8.92
C ASP A 32 -9.21 2.05 8.32
N LEU A 33 -7.92 2.36 8.17
CA LEU A 33 -7.48 3.53 7.40
C LEU A 33 -7.84 3.39 5.92
N ILE A 34 -7.60 2.21 5.32
CA ILE A 34 -7.95 1.92 3.92
C ILE A 34 -9.46 2.09 3.73
N LYS A 35 -10.28 1.45 4.57
CA LYS A 35 -11.75 1.54 4.49
C LYS A 35 -12.32 2.97 4.57
N ARG A 36 -11.60 3.89 5.22
CA ARG A 36 -12.01 5.29 5.39
C ARG A 36 -11.44 6.22 4.32
N SER A 37 -10.49 5.74 3.52
CA SER A 37 -9.81 6.53 2.50
C SER A 37 -10.58 6.50 1.19
N ASP A 38 -10.42 7.54 0.37
CA ASP A 38 -11.05 7.61 -0.96
C ASP A 38 -10.30 6.78 -2.01
N GLN A 39 -9.02 6.48 -1.78
CA GLN A 39 -8.14 5.76 -2.69
C GLN A 39 -6.91 5.18 -1.95
N LEU A 40 -6.25 4.19 -2.55
CA LEU A 40 -5.02 3.57 -2.05
C LEU A 40 -3.84 3.94 -2.97
N TRP A 41 -2.72 4.38 -2.38
CA TRP A 41 -1.47 4.64 -3.10
C TRP A 41 -0.39 3.67 -2.63
N VAL A 42 0.21 2.95 -3.56
CA VAL A 42 1.23 1.92 -3.32
C VAL A 42 2.57 2.41 -3.87
N PHE A 43 3.62 2.32 -3.06
CA PHE A 43 4.94 2.83 -3.40
C PHE A 43 6.01 1.74 -3.30
N GLY A 44 6.83 1.61 -4.34
CA GLY A 44 7.93 0.65 -4.40
C GLY A 44 7.47 -0.78 -4.68
N GLU A 45 8.31 -1.74 -4.28
CA GLU A 45 8.02 -3.16 -4.36
C GLU A 45 6.84 -3.53 -3.44
N VAL A 46 5.98 -4.41 -3.91
CA VAL A 46 4.80 -4.86 -3.18
C VAL A 46 5.13 -6.08 -2.32
N SER A 47 4.94 -5.93 -1.01
CA SER A 47 5.06 -7.01 -0.04
C SER A 47 3.77 -7.83 0.07
N THR A 48 3.83 -9.00 0.70
CA THR A 48 2.65 -9.82 1.01
C THR A 48 1.59 -9.05 1.80
N GLY A 49 2.01 -8.17 2.73
CA GLY A 49 1.08 -7.33 3.50
C GLY A 49 0.35 -6.33 2.61
N VAL A 50 1.07 -5.69 1.68
CA VAL A 50 0.49 -4.74 0.73
C VAL A 50 -0.43 -5.44 -0.27
N CYS A 51 -0.17 -6.70 -0.64
CA CYS A 51 -1.11 -7.50 -1.45
C CYS A 51 -2.49 -7.62 -0.80
N GLU A 52 -2.55 -7.87 0.51
CA GLU A 52 -3.83 -7.95 1.24
C GLU A 52 -4.52 -6.58 1.34
N GLU A 53 -3.75 -5.50 1.46
CA GLU A 53 -4.27 -4.11 1.43
C GLU A 53 -4.86 -3.76 0.05
N ILE A 54 -4.16 -4.12 -1.04
CA ILE A 54 -4.65 -3.98 -2.43
C ILE A 54 -5.94 -4.76 -2.61
N LYS A 55 -5.99 -6.02 -2.16
CA LYS A 55 -7.18 -6.87 -2.24
C LYS A 55 -8.36 -6.26 -1.51
N LEU A 56 -8.14 -5.69 -0.31
CA LEU A 56 -9.15 -4.96 0.44
C LEU A 56 -9.66 -3.74 -0.34
N ALA A 57 -8.76 -2.92 -0.88
CA ALA A 57 -9.14 -1.74 -1.66
C ALA A 57 -9.98 -2.11 -2.90
N LYS A 58 -9.62 -3.20 -3.59
CA LYS A 58 -10.41 -3.74 -4.71
C LYS A 58 -11.81 -4.21 -4.29
N LEU A 59 -11.92 -4.94 -3.18
CA LEU A 59 -13.21 -5.33 -2.61
C LEU A 59 -14.12 -4.13 -2.30
N LEU A 60 -13.52 -2.99 -1.96
CA LEU A 60 -14.20 -1.73 -1.69
C LEU A 60 -14.45 -0.87 -2.95
N ASN A 61 -14.00 -1.31 -4.13
CA ASN A 61 -14.01 -0.55 -5.38
C ASN A 61 -13.29 0.81 -5.25
N GLN A 62 -12.23 0.87 -4.45
CA GLN A 62 -11.41 2.06 -4.30
C GLN A 62 -10.40 2.17 -5.44
N PRO A 63 -10.16 3.36 -6.00
CA PRO A 63 -9.06 3.59 -6.93
C PRO A 63 -7.71 3.25 -6.30
N ILE A 64 -6.85 2.55 -7.05
CA ILE A 64 -5.50 2.19 -6.63
C ILE A 64 -4.49 2.82 -7.59
N ARG A 65 -3.50 3.51 -7.04
CA ARG A 65 -2.40 4.14 -7.81
C ARG A 65 -1.07 3.54 -7.37
N TYR A 66 -0.24 3.20 -8.35
CA TYR A 66 1.05 2.54 -8.12
C TYR A 66 2.19 3.48 -8.50
N PHE A 67 3.24 3.48 -7.68
CA PHE A 67 4.39 4.35 -7.87
C PHE A 67 5.69 3.56 -7.70
N SER A 68 6.59 3.61 -8.68
CA SER A 68 7.95 3.11 -8.51
C SER A 68 8.81 4.13 -7.75
N ILE A 69 9.79 3.64 -6.99
CA ILE A 69 10.80 4.47 -6.30
C ILE A 69 12.17 4.15 -6.88
N GLU A 70 12.73 5.08 -7.65
CA GLU A 70 14.09 5.03 -8.15
C GLU A 70 15.07 5.80 -7.24
N PRO A 71 16.37 5.44 -7.18
CA PRO A 71 17.38 6.10 -6.32
C PRO A 71 17.74 7.56 -6.70
N CYS A 72 16.98 8.23 -7.56
CA CYS A 72 17.32 9.55 -8.09
C CYS A 72 16.46 10.70 -7.51
N ILE A 73 16.88 11.97 -7.72
CA ILE A 73 16.23 13.17 -7.17
C ILE A 73 14.72 13.28 -7.50
N ASN A 74 14.27 12.71 -8.62
CA ASN A 74 12.86 12.63 -9.02
C ASN A 74 12.40 11.15 -9.05
N GLY A 75 12.80 10.41 -8.03
CA GLY A 75 12.71 8.94 -8.02
C GLY A 75 11.31 8.36 -8.02
N ILE A 76 10.29 9.14 -7.65
CA ILE A 76 8.92 8.64 -7.57
C ILE A 76 8.22 8.87 -8.92
N LYS A 77 7.78 7.79 -9.56
CA LYS A 77 7.03 7.83 -10.82
C LYS A 77 5.79 6.97 -10.72
N GLU A 78 4.66 7.50 -11.19
CA GLU A 78 3.46 6.68 -11.33
C GLU A 78 3.65 5.63 -12.42
N ILE A 79 3.24 4.40 -12.13
CA ILE A 79 3.37 3.24 -13.01
C ILE A 79 2.01 2.57 -13.18
N THR A 80 1.89 1.78 -14.23
CA THR A 80 0.71 0.94 -14.45
C THR A 80 0.81 -0.34 -13.62
N PRO A 81 -0.32 -1.00 -13.30
CA PRO A 81 -0.32 -2.22 -12.48
C PRO A 81 0.59 -3.33 -13.04
N GLU A 82 0.76 -3.42 -14.37
CA GLU A 82 1.58 -4.44 -15.02
C GLU A 82 3.09 -4.25 -14.80
N LYS A 83 3.50 -3.06 -14.32
CA LYS A 83 4.90 -2.73 -14.02
C LYS A 83 5.22 -2.82 -12.54
N VAL A 84 4.27 -3.25 -11.71
CA VAL A 84 4.50 -3.43 -10.28
C VAL A 84 5.46 -4.59 -10.07
N GLU A 85 6.50 -4.32 -9.28
CA GLU A 85 7.45 -5.32 -8.82
C GLU A 85 7.02 -5.79 -7.42
N PHE A 86 7.33 -7.04 -7.09
CA PHE A 86 7.02 -7.66 -5.80
C PHE A 86 8.32 -7.98 -5.09
N GLU A 87 8.29 -7.98 -3.75
CA GLU A 87 9.41 -8.46 -2.95
C GLU A 87 9.68 -9.96 -3.25
N ASP A 88 10.95 -10.39 -3.12
CA ASP A 88 11.43 -11.72 -3.54
C ASP A 88 10.64 -12.90 -2.94
N ASP A 89 10.03 -12.73 -1.76
CA ASP A 89 9.32 -13.76 -1.00
C ASP A 89 7.80 -13.77 -1.22
N VAL A 90 7.29 -12.95 -2.16
CA VAL A 90 5.86 -12.82 -2.44
C VAL A 90 5.41 -13.80 -3.52
N ASP A 91 4.58 -14.77 -3.14
CA ASP A 91 3.85 -15.65 -4.06
C ASP A 91 2.43 -15.11 -4.28
N TRP A 92 2.28 -14.24 -5.29
CA TRP A 92 1.01 -13.55 -5.60
C TRP A 92 0.67 -13.62 -7.08
N ASP A 93 -0.60 -13.91 -7.39
CA ASP A 93 -1.09 -13.90 -8.78
C ASP A 93 -1.27 -12.45 -9.26
N THR A 94 -0.43 -12.04 -10.21
CA THR A 94 -0.38 -10.69 -10.76
C THR A 94 -1.65 -10.28 -11.51
N ASN A 95 -2.50 -11.23 -11.91
CA ASN A 95 -3.83 -10.93 -12.44
C ASN A 95 -4.70 -10.19 -11.41
N ASN A 96 -4.40 -10.29 -10.12
CA ASN A 96 -5.10 -9.55 -9.07
C ASN A 96 -4.70 -8.07 -8.99
N LEU A 97 -3.74 -7.59 -9.80
CA LEU A 97 -3.38 -6.16 -9.87
C LEU A 97 -4.27 -5.39 -10.86
N THR A 98 -4.80 -6.04 -11.89
CA THR A 98 -5.72 -5.45 -12.87
C THR A 98 -7.19 -5.61 -12.47
N ASP A 99 -8.07 -4.72 -12.92
CA ASP A 99 -9.53 -4.80 -12.67
C ASP A 99 -10.21 -5.92 -13.47
#